data_AF-A0A7X0ZHD5-F1
#
_entry.id   AF-A0A7X0ZHD5-F1
#
_cell.length_a   1.000
_cell.length_b   1.000
_cell.length_c   1.000
_cell.angle_alpha   90.00
_cell.angle_beta   90.00
_cell.angle_gamma   90.00
#
_symmetry.space_group_name_H-M   'P 1'
#
loop_
_entity.id
_entity.type
_entity.pdbx_description
1 polymer ?
#
loop_
_entity_poly.entity_id
_entity_poly.type
_entity_poly.pdbx_seq_one_letter_code
_entity_poly.pdbx_strand_id
1 'polypeptide(L)'
;MEKSGFVADPIYGEIKNEIMTNTLENGDKVDIEDIMKRFQVSKRVAFGALQCLHKSGIICKKTGENGFSVAIHSEAEHREKSRLKLAFFHLNYAVQKLQEKNAEICAACLRKELVYIKLAAREQDINVFSNHVKNFYACMIHYTGMPALEKNIDILNQTILNMKDNNEKLCFEAFMLDLAESLEQLVLALEAKEFEKCHLVIQKFYDENISILFS
;
A
#
# COMPACT_ATOMS: atom_id res chain seq x y z
N MET A 1 1.20 17.00 28.08
CA MET A 1 1.34 16.72 26.64
C MET A 1 2.01 15.36 26.49
N GLU A 2 1.23 14.32 26.23
CA GLU A 2 1.77 12.96 26.08
C GLU A 2 2.57 12.87 24.77
N LYS A 3 3.83 12.46 24.88
CA LYS A 3 4.74 12.17 23.77
C LYS A 3 4.33 10.84 23.10
N SER A 4 3.19 10.82 22.41
CA SER A 4 2.64 9.60 21.81
C SER A 4 3.50 9.00 20.68
N GLY A 5 4.38 9.79 20.05
CA GLY A 5 5.28 9.30 19.00
C GLY A 5 6.47 8.47 19.51
N PHE A 6 6.90 8.65 20.76
CA PHE A 6 8.14 8.02 21.26
C PHE A 6 7.99 6.57 21.74
N VAL A 7 6.76 6.09 21.96
CA VAL A 7 6.49 4.75 22.53
C VAL A 7 6.06 3.74 21.46
N ALA A 8 5.61 4.21 20.29
CA ALA A 8 5.29 3.34 19.16
C ALA A 8 6.54 2.70 18.53
N ASP A 9 7.67 3.41 18.50
CA ASP A 9 8.92 2.92 17.92
C ASP A 9 9.53 1.74 18.72
N PRO A 10 9.60 1.77 20.07
CA PRO A 10 10.00 0.60 20.86
C PRO A 10 9.08 -0.61 20.67
N ILE A 11 7.76 -0.41 20.66
CA ILE A 11 6.79 -1.50 20.42
C ILE A 11 6.99 -2.10 19.03
N TYR A 12 7.16 -1.25 18.02
CA TYR A 12 7.44 -1.68 16.65
C TYR A 12 8.74 -2.50 16.57
N GLY A 13 9.82 -2.00 17.18
CA GLY A 13 11.13 -2.63 17.18
C GLY A 13 11.12 -4.01 17.85
N GLU A 14 10.49 -4.13 19.02
CA GLU A 14 10.40 -5.41 19.74
C GLU A 14 9.57 -6.44 18.99
N ILE A 15 8.35 -6.10 18.56
CA ILE A 15 7.49 -7.05 17.84
C ILE A 15 8.12 -7.48 16.52
N LYS A 16 8.74 -6.55 15.78
CA LYS A 16 9.50 -6.89 14.59
C LYS A 16 10.62 -7.88 14.92
N ASN A 17 11.39 -7.62 15.97
CA ASN A 17 12.49 -8.49 16.37
C ASN A 17 12.02 -9.90 16.73
N GLU A 18 10.92 -10.03 17.47
CA GLU A 18 10.34 -11.33 17.84
C GLU A 18 9.90 -12.17 16.64
N ILE A 19 9.36 -11.53 15.63
CA ILE A 19 9.03 -12.20 14.37
C ILE A 19 10.31 -12.62 13.65
N MET A 20 11.33 -11.74 13.58
CA MET A 20 12.60 -12.08 12.93
C MET A 20 13.37 -13.21 13.65
N THR A 21 13.18 -13.35 14.97
CA THR A 21 13.76 -14.44 15.78
C THR A 21 12.84 -15.66 15.91
N ASN A 22 11.74 -15.73 15.16
CA ASN A 22 10.73 -16.80 15.21
C ASN A 22 10.16 -17.08 16.61
N THR A 23 10.07 -16.04 17.45
CA THR A 23 9.37 -16.11 18.74
C THR A 23 7.87 -15.89 18.57
N LEU A 24 7.49 -15.14 17.52
CA LEU A 24 6.12 -15.07 17.01
C LEU A 24 6.10 -15.67 15.61
N GLU A 25 5.25 -16.66 15.40
CA GLU A 25 5.09 -17.37 14.12
C GLU A 25 3.97 -16.78 13.26
N ASN A 26 3.97 -17.12 11.97
CA ASN A 26 2.93 -16.66 11.05
C ASN A 26 1.55 -17.11 11.52
N GLY A 27 0.60 -16.18 11.56
CA GLY A 27 -0.76 -16.43 12.04
C GLY A 27 -0.93 -16.29 13.55
N ASP A 28 0.15 -16.12 14.32
CA ASP A 28 0.05 -15.86 15.76
C ASP A 28 -0.72 -14.58 16.01
N LYS A 29 -1.63 -14.64 16.99
CA LYS A 29 -2.44 -13.50 17.40
C LYS A 29 -1.59 -12.51 18.20
N VAL A 30 -1.68 -11.25 17.82
CA VAL A 30 -1.08 -10.13 18.55
C VAL A 30 -2.18 -9.40 19.31
N ASP A 31 -2.31 -9.72 20.61
CA ASP A 31 -3.33 -9.15 21.48
C ASP A 31 -2.95 -7.75 21.97
N ILE A 32 -3.89 -6.82 21.87
CA ILE A 32 -3.75 -5.47 22.39
C ILE A 32 -3.55 -5.45 23.91
N GLU A 33 -4.19 -6.35 24.65
CA GLU A 33 -4.07 -6.42 26.11
C GLU A 33 -2.66 -6.82 26.54
N ASP A 34 -2.02 -7.70 25.79
CA ASP A 34 -0.66 -8.14 26.05
C ASP A 34 0.34 -7.02 25.77
N ILE A 35 0.16 -6.26 24.69
CA ILE A 35 0.96 -5.06 24.40
C ILE A 35 0.78 -4.02 25.51
N MET A 36 -0.44 -3.78 25.97
CA MET A 36 -0.72 -2.84 27.07
C MET A 36 0.04 -3.22 28.35
N LYS A 37 -0.02 -4.51 28.74
CA LYS A 37 0.64 -5.02 29.95
C LYS A 37 2.16 -4.97 29.82
N ARG A 38 2.70 -5.46 28.70
CA ARG A 38 4.13 -5.58 28.46
C ARG A 38 4.83 -4.23 28.42
N PHE A 39 4.25 -3.27 27.70
CA PHE A 39 4.86 -1.94 27.51
C PHE A 39 4.35 -0.91 28.50
N GLN A 40 3.43 -1.29 29.40
CA GLN A 40 2.81 -0.41 30.39
C GLN A 40 2.21 0.87 29.77
N VAL A 41 1.45 0.68 28.68
CA VAL A 41 0.86 1.78 27.91
C VAL A 41 -0.67 1.76 27.94
N SER A 42 -1.27 2.91 27.66
CA SER A 42 -2.72 3.00 27.48
C SER A 42 -3.18 2.21 26.24
N LYS A 43 -4.43 1.76 26.26
CA LYS A 43 -5.07 1.07 25.11
C LYS A 43 -4.94 1.86 23.81
N ARG A 44 -5.05 3.19 23.89
CA ARG A 44 -4.91 4.09 22.73
C ARG A 44 -3.52 4.01 22.12
N VAL A 45 -2.47 3.99 22.94
CA VAL A 45 -1.07 3.90 22.48
C VAL A 45 -0.78 2.51 21.92
N ALA A 46 -1.20 1.45 22.61
CA ALA A 46 -1.07 0.08 22.13
C ALA A 46 -1.76 -0.12 20.77
N PHE A 47 -3.01 0.36 20.64
CA PHE A 47 -3.73 0.30 19.37
C PHE A 47 -3.03 1.09 18.27
N GLY A 48 -2.50 2.29 18.57
CA GLY A 48 -1.74 3.09 17.62
C GLY A 48 -0.49 2.35 17.11
N ALA A 49 0.26 1.70 18.00
CA ALA A 49 1.42 0.90 17.62
C ALA A 49 1.05 -0.31 16.74
N LEU A 50 -0.03 -1.02 17.08
CA LEU A 50 -0.56 -2.11 16.24
C LEU A 50 -1.03 -1.59 14.88
N GLN A 51 -1.66 -0.42 14.81
CA GLN A 51 -1.99 0.21 13.53
C GLN A 51 -0.73 0.55 12.71
N CYS A 52 0.35 1.00 13.33
CA CYS A 52 1.63 1.24 12.65
C CYS A 52 2.25 -0.07 12.11
N LEU A 53 2.25 -1.13 12.92
CA LEU A 53 2.69 -2.47 12.52
C LEU A 53 1.84 -3.01 11.35
N HIS A 54 0.53 -2.82 11.41
CA HIS A 54 -0.38 -3.17 10.33
C HIS A 54 -0.08 -2.38 9.06
N LYS A 55 0.09 -1.05 9.19
CA LYS A 55 0.53 -0.16 8.12
C LYS A 55 1.94 -0.44 7.61
N SER A 56 2.70 -1.34 8.21
CA SER A 56 3.99 -1.81 7.69
C SER A 56 3.92 -3.20 7.07
N GLY A 57 2.76 -3.87 7.14
CA GLY A 57 2.60 -5.25 6.67
C GLY A 57 3.24 -6.30 7.56
N ILE A 58 3.61 -5.94 8.80
CA ILE A 58 4.18 -6.88 9.77
C ILE A 58 3.08 -7.76 10.37
N ILE A 59 1.92 -7.14 10.61
CA ILE A 59 0.71 -7.82 11.08
C ILE A 59 -0.44 -7.50 10.13
N CYS A 60 -1.42 -8.38 10.02
CA CYS A 60 -2.63 -8.18 9.23
C CYS A 60 -3.87 -8.28 10.12
N LYS A 61 -4.97 -7.67 9.69
CA LYS A 61 -6.30 -7.98 10.22
C LYS A 61 -6.96 -8.99 9.29
N LYS A 62 -7.34 -10.16 9.81
CA LYS A 62 -8.18 -11.08 9.05
C LYS A 62 -9.61 -10.54 8.99
N THR A 63 -10.22 -10.66 7.81
CA THR A 63 -11.60 -10.23 7.57
C THR A 63 -12.55 -10.97 8.52
N GLY A 64 -13.31 -10.23 9.33
CA GLY A 64 -14.27 -10.80 10.29
C GLY A 64 -13.68 -11.17 11.67
N GLU A 65 -12.38 -10.97 11.91
CA GLU A 65 -11.77 -11.19 13.22
C GLU A 65 -11.53 -9.88 13.99
N ASN A 66 -11.82 -9.91 15.30
CA ASN A 66 -11.42 -8.85 16.22
C ASN A 66 -9.98 -9.10 16.68
N GLY A 67 -8.99 -8.65 15.90
CA GLY A 67 -7.58 -8.78 16.29
C GLY A 67 -6.61 -8.56 15.14
N PHE A 68 -5.32 -8.64 15.47
CA PHE A 68 -4.24 -8.68 14.49
C PHE A 68 -3.52 -10.02 14.57
N SER A 69 -2.99 -10.49 13.44
CA SER A 69 -2.11 -11.66 13.38
C SER A 69 -0.82 -11.34 12.66
N VAL A 70 0.28 -12.03 13.00
CA VAL A 70 1.53 -11.93 12.28
C VAL A 70 1.32 -12.31 10.81
N ALA A 71 1.83 -11.48 9.90
CA ALA A 71 1.66 -11.62 8.46
C ALA A 71 2.98 -11.86 7.71
N ILE A 72 4.12 -11.83 8.39
CA ILE A 72 5.43 -12.03 7.77
C ILE A 72 6.19 -13.18 8.46
N HIS A 73 6.95 -13.92 7.67
CA HIS A 73 7.72 -15.09 8.14
C HIS A 73 9.23 -14.98 7.86
N SER A 74 9.67 -13.91 7.18
CA SER A 74 11.09 -13.68 6.92
C SER A 74 11.45 -12.22 6.69
N GLU A 75 12.74 -11.89 6.88
CA GLU A 75 13.33 -10.60 6.50
C GLU A 75 13.15 -10.30 5.01
N ALA A 76 13.21 -11.33 4.16
CA ALA A 76 13.04 -11.20 2.72
C ALA A 76 11.63 -10.73 2.36
N GLU A 77 10.61 -11.33 2.97
CA GLU A 77 9.22 -10.93 2.77
C GLU A 77 8.94 -9.53 3.34
N HIS A 78 9.44 -9.23 4.55
CA HIS A 78 9.34 -7.88 5.12
C HIS A 78 9.96 -6.83 4.18
N ARG A 79 11.09 -7.16 3.54
CA ARG A 79 11.75 -6.28 2.57
C ARG A 79 10.92 -6.08 1.31
N GLU A 80 10.25 -7.10 0.82
CA GLU A 80 9.34 -7.01 -0.33
C GLU A 80 8.14 -6.11 -0.01
N LYS A 81 7.44 -6.37 1.10
CA LYS A 81 6.31 -5.55 1.57
C LYS A 81 6.71 -4.09 1.82
N SER A 82 7.90 -3.87 2.38
CA SER A 82 8.46 -2.52 2.57
C SER A 82 8.72 -1.80 1.25
N ARG A 83 9.18 -2.51 0.21
CA ARG A 83 9.39 -1.93 -1.12
C ARG A 83 8.07 -1.56 -1.79
N LEU A 84 7.03 -2.38 -1.63
CA LEU A 84 5.70 -2.05 -2.12
C LEU A 84 5.13 -0.83 -1.40
N LYS A 85 5.28 -0.73 -0.08
CA LYS A 85 4.92 0.49 0.67
C LYS A 85 5.64 1.72 0.13
N LEU A 86 6.93 1.59 -0.19
CA LEU A 86 7.72 2.66 -0.76
C LEU A 86 7.20 3.11 -2.14
N ALA A 87 6.56 2.22 -2.92
CA ALA A 87 5.89 2.57 -4.17
C ALA A 87 4.80 3.63 -3.96
N PHE A 88 3.95 3.45 -2.95
CA PHE A 88 2.87 4.38 -2.60
C PHE A 88 3.40 5.70 -2.06
N PHE A 89 4.48 5.67 -1.26
CA PHE A 89 5.14 6.90 -0.81
C PHE A 89 5.71 7.69 -1.97
N HIS A 90 6.37 7.04 -2.92
CA HIS A 90 6.90 7.72 -4.09
C HIS A 90 5.79 8.27 -5.00
N LEU A 91 4.65 7.59 -5.12
CA LEU A 91 3.50 8.13 -5.86
C LEU A 91 2.94 9.38 -5.17
N ASN A 92 2.82 9.36 -3.83
CA ASN A 92 2.47 10.56 -3.07
C ASN A 92 3.48 11.69 -3.28
N TYR A 93 4.77 11.40 -3.22
CA TYR A 93 5.81 12.40 -3.46
C TYR A 93 5.78 12.94 -4.90
N ALA A 94 5.38 12.13 -5.87
CA ALA A 94 5.17 12.55 -7.25
C ALA A 94 4.04 13.59 -7.35
N VAL A 95 2.91 13.35 -6.68
CA VAL A 95 1.82 14.34 -6.57
C VAL A 95 2.31 15.63 -5.92
N GLN A 96 3.04 15.54 -4.81
CA GLN A 96 3.62 16.72 -4.15
C GLN A 96 4.54 17.50 -5.08
N LYS A 97 5.38 16.81 -5.87
CA LYS A 97 6.27 17.45 -6.85
C LYS A 97 5.51 18.13 -7.98
N LEU A 98 4.37 17.60 -8.40
CA LEU A 98 3.47 18.27 -9.36
C LEU A 98 2.88 19.54 -8.76
N GLN A 99 2.47 19.50 -7.49
CA GLN A 99 1.97 20.67 -6.75
C GLN A 99 3.03 21.76 -6.62
N GLU A 100 4.24 21.42 -6.16
CA GLU A 100 5.35 22.36 -5.98
C GLU A 100 5.76 23.04 -7.30
N LYS A 101 5.72 22.30 -8.41
CA LYS A 101 6.05 22.83 -9.74
C LYS A 101 4.86 23.50 -10.43
N ASN A 102 3.65 23.38 -9.87
CA ASN A 102 2.39 23.67 -10.56
C ASN A 102 2.37 23.07 -11.99
N ALA A 103 2.92 21.86 -12.13
CA ALA A 103 3.12 21.23 -13.43
C ALA A 103 1.79 20.71 -13.98
N GLU A 104 1.56 20.94 -15.27
CA GLU A 104 0.42 20.35 -15.97
C GLU A 104 0.76 18.95 -16.44
N ILE A 105 -0.11 18.00 -16.09
CA ILE A 105 -0.05 16.64 -16.58
C ILE A 105 -0.91 16.49 -17.85
N CYS A 106 -0.54 15.57 -18.74
CA CYS A 106 -1.43 15.19 -19.85
C CYS A 106 -2.58 14.31 -19.33
N ALA A 107 -3.64 14.96 -18.88
CA ALA A 107 -4.92 14.36 -18.51
C ALA A 107 -5.44 13.35 -19.55
N ALA A 108 -5.42 13.73 -20.83
CA ALA A 108 -5.86 12.87 -21.93
C ALA A 108 -5.02 11.58 -22.05
N CYS A 109 -3.71 11.67 -21.79
CA CYS A 109 -2.80 10.52 -21.81
C CYS A 109 -3.15 9.55 -20.67
N LEU A 110 -3.34 10.07 -19.45
CA LEU A 110 -3.71 9.23 -18.30
C LEU A 110 -5.10 8.58 -18.49
N ARG A 111 -6.09 9.32 -18.99
CA ARG A 111 -7.43 8.77 -19.29
C ARG A 111 -7.38 7.67 -20.35
N LYS A 112 -6.55 7.84 -21.39
CA LYS A 112 -6.36 6.82 -22.42
C LYS A 112 -5.89 5.51 -21.79
N GLU A 113 -4.83 5.55 -20.99
CA GLU A 113 -4.34 4.34 -20.32
C GLU A 113 -5.39 3.77 -19.35
N LEU A 114 -6.12 4.63 -18.63
CA LEU A 114 -7.18 4.21 -17.71
C LEU A 114 -8.31 3.42 -18.39
N VAL A 115 -8.69 3.77 -19.63
CA VAL A 115 -9.70 3.00 -20.39
C VAL A 115 -9.25 1.56 -20.56
N TYR A 116 -8.00 1.34 -20.95
CA TYR A 116 -7.45 0.00 -21.14
C TYR A 116 -7.26 -0.74 -19.82
N ILE A 117 -6.81 -0.06 -18.76
CA ILE A 117 -6.70 -0.63 -17.41
C ILE A 117 -8.07 -1.16 -16.94
N LYS A 118 -9.12 -0.34 -17.06
CA LYS A 118 -10.48 -0.71 -16.64
C LYS A 118 -11.06 -1.86 -17.47
N LEU A 119 -10.80 -1.87 -18.78
CA LEU A 119 -11.22 -2.97 -19.65
C LEU A 119 -10.52 -4.27 -19.27
N ALA A 120 -9.20 -4.24 -19.15
CA ALA A 120 -8.39 -5.40 -18.79
C ALA A 120 -8.71 -5.95 -17.40
N ALA A 121 -9.06 -5.09 -16.43
CA ALA A 121 -9.52 -5.52 -15.12
C ALA A 121 -10.84 -6.31 -15.20
N ARG A 122 -11.78 -5.88 -16.05
CA ARG A 122 -13.07 -6.57 -16.27
C ARG A 122 -12.93 -7.86 -17.07
N GLU A 123 -12.03 -7.86 -18.06
CA GLU A 123 -11.75 -9.02 -18.91
C GLU A 123 -10.73 -9.99 -18.28
N GLN A 124 -10.21 -9.66 -17.09
CA GLN A 124 -9.22 -10.45 -16.35
C GLN A 124 -7.92 -10.69 -17.14
N ASP A 125 -7.54 -9.74 -18.00
CA ASP A 125 -6.29 -9.79 -18.75
C ASP A 125 -5.16 -9.09 -17.98
N ILE A 126 -4.42 -9.87 -17.20
CA ILE A 126 -3.32 -9.36 -16.37
C ILE A 126 -2.17 -8.75 -17.19
N ASN A 127 -1.93 -9.23 -18.42
CA ASN A 127 -0.81 -8.75 -19.24
C ASN A 127 -1.13 -7.37 -19.80
N VAL A 128 -2.34 -7.21 -20.35
CA VAL A 128 -2.84 -5.91 -20.82
C VAL A 128 -2.93 -4.94 -19.65
N PHE A 129 -3.48 -5.38 -18.51
CA PHE A 129 -3.57 -4.56 -17.31
C PHE A 129 -2.19 -4.04 -16.88
N SER A 130 -1.23 -4.95 -16.66
CA SER A 130 0.11 -4.59 -16.19
C SER A 130 0.83 -3.63 -17.14
N ASN A 131 0.70 -3.84 -18.46
CA ASN A 131 1.29 -2.95 -19.46
C ASN A 131 0.70 -1.54 -19.41
N HIS A 132 -0.63 -1.41 -19.30
CA HIS A 132 -1.25 -0.10 -19.25
C HIS A 132 -1.04 0.61 -17.91
N VAL A 133 -0.95 -0.11 -16.79
CA VAL A 133 -0.50 0.49 -15.52
C VAL A 133 0.96 0.99 -15.65
N LYS A 134 1.86 0.25 -16.31
CA LYS A 134 3.22 0.75 -16.61
C LYS A 134 3.20 2.04 -17.42
N ASN A 135 2.40 2.11 -18.48
CA ASN A 135 2.27 3.31 -19.29
C ASN A 135 1.69 4.50 -18.52
N PHE A 136 0.72 4.25 -17.64
CA PHE A 136 0.17 5.26 -16.74
C PHE A 136 1.28 5.86 -15.85
N TYR A 137 2.08 5.01 -15.21
CA TYR A 137 3.19 5.45 -14.37
C TYR A 137 4.31 6.12 -15.19
N ALA A 138 4.56 5.67 -16.43
CA ALA A 138 5.51 6.33 -17.34
C ALA A 138 5.08 7.77 -17.64
N CYS A 139 3.78 8.03 -17.82
CA CYS A 139 3.27 9.39 -17.92
C CYS A 139 3.55 10.20 -16.64
N MET A 140 3.26 9.63 -15.46
CA MET A 140 3.57 10.30 -14.19
C MET A 140 5.07 10.60 -14.03
N ILE A 141 5.94 9.66 -14.41
CA ILE A 141 7.41 9.83 -14.40
C ILE A 141 7.81 10.99 -15.30
N HIS A 142 7.27 11.07 -16.51
CA HIS A 142 7.59 12.14 -17.46
C HIS A 142 7.31 13.53 -16.87
N TYR A 143 6.14 13.75 -16.29
CA TYR A 143 5.75 15.07 -15.74
C TYR A 143 6.40 15.38 -14.39
N THR A 144 6.73 14.37 -13.60
CA THR A 144 7.33 14.56 -12.27
C THR A 144 8.86 14.60 -12.35
N GLY A 145 9.46 13.95 -13.34
CA GLY A 145 10.90 13.67 -13.41
C GLY A 145 11.35 12.78 -12.24
N MET A 146 10.57 11.77 -11.87
CA MET A 146 10.86 10.85 -10.77
C MET A 146 11.11 9.42 -11.27
N PRO A 147 12.34 9.09 -11.70
CA PRO A 147 12.65 7.74 -12.20
C PRO A 147 12.49 6.65 -11.14
N ALA A 148 12.51 6.99 -9.85
CA ALA A 148 12.26 6.05 -8.76
C ALA A 148 10.88 5.36 -8.87
N LEU A 149 9.90 5.96 -9.54
CA LEU A 149 8.59 5.35 -9.80
C LEU A 149 8.67 4.15 -10.74
N GLU A 150 9.68 4.06 -11.61
CA GLU A 150 9.83 2.95 -12.56
C GLU A 150 10.07 1.62 -11.83
N LYS A 151 11.01 1.63 -10.89
CA LYS A 151 11.27 0.45 -10.05
C LYS A 151 10.06 0.07 -9.19
N ASN A 152 9.28 1.06 -8.75
CA ASN A 152 8.10 0.82 -7.94
C ASN A 152 6.98 0.14 -8.74
N ILE A 153 6.79 0.52 -10.01
CA ILE A 153 5.77 -0.10 -10.85
C ILE A 153 6.15 -1.53 -11.24
N ASP A 154 7.44 -1.84 -11.40
CA ASP A 154 7.87 -3.22 -11.59
C ASP A 154 7.56 -4.09 -10.37
N ILE A 155 7.76 -3.55 -9.15
CA ILE A 155 7.42 -4.25 -7.91
C ILE A 155 5.91 -4.47 -7.80
N LEU A 156 5.09 -3.45 -8.05
CA LEU A 156 3.63 -3.58 -8.03
C LEU A 156 3.15 -4.63 -9.03
N ASN A 157 3.67 -4.64 -10.26
CA ASN A 157 3.30 -5.65 -11.25
C ASN A 157 3.71 -7.06 -10.84
N GLN A 158 4.92 -7.24 -10.30
CA GLN A 158 5.33 -8.54 -9.78
C GLN A 158 4.42 -9.00 -8.64
N THR A 159 4.03 -8.09 -7.74
CA THR A 159 3.10 -8.39 -6.65
C THR A 159 1.71 -8.79 -7.19
N ILE A 160 1.21 -8.13 -8.24
CA ILE A 160 -0.07 -8.51 -8.88
C ILE A 160 0.03 -9.89 -9.54
N LEU A 161 1.13 -10.19 -10.23
CA LEU A 161 1.36 -11.52 -10.81
C LEU A 161 1.40 -12.61 -9.73
N ASN A 162 2.14 -12.38 -8.64
CA ASN A 162 2.19 -13.31 -7.52
C ASN A 162 0.80 -13.50 -6.86
N MET A 163 0.03 -12.42 -6.72
CA MET A 163 -1.35 -12.49 -6.22
C MET A 163 -2.25 -13.32 -7.12
N LYS A 164 -2.13 -13.18 -8.44
CA LYS A 164 -2.88 -14.01 -9.39
C LYS A 164 -2.56 -15.48 -9.20
N ASP A 165 -1.28 -15.83 -9.11
CA ASP A 165 -0.82 -17.21 -8.96
C ASP A 165 -1.29 -17.84 -7.63
N ASN A 166 -1.41 -17.03 -6.57
CA ASN A 166 -1.84 -17.49 -5.25
C ASN A 166 -3.38 -17.51 -5.06
N ASN A 167 -4.08 -16.48 -5.52
CA ASN A 167 -5.52 -16.32 -5.38
C ASN A 167 -6.09 -15.43 -6.50
N GLU A 168 -6.27 -16.05 -7.66
CA GLU A 168 -6.76 -15.42 -8.88
C GLU A 168 -8.05 -14.61 -8.67
N LYS A 169 -9.00 -15.16 -7.90
CA LYS A 169 -10.26 -14.49 -7.59
C LYS A 169 -10.04 -13.19 -6.82
N LEU A 170 -9.22 -13.22 -5.76
CA LEU A 170 -8.91 -12.02 -4.98
C LEU A 170 -8.16 -10.97 -5.82
N CYS A 171 -7.25 -11.43 -6.70
CA CYS A 171 -6.52 -10.56 -7.61
C CYS A 171 -7.46 -9.80 -8.57
N PHE A 172 -8.35 -10.52 -9.26
CA PHE A 172 -9.20 -9.91 -10.28
C PHE A 172 -10.45 -9.22 -9.71
N GLU A 173 -11.17 -9.86 -8.78
CA GLU A 173 -12.48 -9.37 -8.32
C GLU A 173 -12.37 -8.32 -7.20
N ALA A 174 -11.21 -8.18 -6.55
CA ALA A 174 -10.97 -7.14 -5.55
C ALA A 174 -9.85 -6.20 -5.99
N PHE A 175 -8.60 -6.68 -6.05
CA PHE A 175 -7.45 -5.79 -6.15
C PHE A 175 -7.39 -5.00 -7.47
N MET A 176 -7.53 -5.66 -8.62
CA MET A 176 -7.39 -5.01 -9.93
C MET A 176 -8.51 -4.00 -10.20
N LEU A 177 -9.74 -4.30 -9.76
CA LEU A 177 -10.87 -3.39 -9.88
C LEU A 177 -10.70 -2.16 -8.97
N ASP A 178 -10.31 -2.36 -7.72
CA ASP A 178 -10.04 -1.27 -6.77
C ASP A 178 -8.89 -0.37 -7.23
N LEU A 179 -7.82 -0.96 -7.79
CA LEU A 179 -6.71 -0.21 -8.36
C LEU A 179 -7.17 0.63 -9.54
N ALA A 180 -7.97 0.06 -10.45
CA ALA A 180 -8.49 0.80 -11.60
C ALA A 180 -9.39 1.98 -11.17
N GLU A 181 -10.27 1.78 -10.18
CA GLU A 181 -11.11 2.85 -9.64
C GLU A 181 -10.29 3.93 -8.92
N SER A 182 -9.27 3.53 -8.15
CA SER A 182 -8.40 4.47 -7.44
C SER A 182 -7.57 5.32 -8.41
N LEU A 183 -7.08 4.73 -9.50
CA LEU A 183 -6.39 5.47 -10.56
C LEU A 183 -7.34 6.45 -11.28
N GLU A 184 -8.61 6.08 -11.47
CA GLU A 184 -9.62 7.00 -12.00
C GLU A 184 -9.85 8.21 -11.10
N GLN A 185 -10.05 7.98 -9.80
CA GLN A 185 -10.20 9.06 -8.82
C GLN A 185 -8.96 9.95 -8.75
N LEU A 186 -7.76 9.36 -8.86
CA LEU A 186 -6.50 10.10 -8.90
C LEU A 186 -6.41 10.99 -10.15
N VAL A 187 -6.77 10.48 -11.33
CA VAL A 187 -6.77 11.28 -12.57
C VAL A 187 -7.74 12.45 -12.46
N LEU A 188 -8.96 12.22 -12.00
CA LEU A 188 -9.96 13.29 -11.82
C LEU A 188 -9.48 14.38 -10.86
N ALA A 189 -8.83 13.99 -9.76
CA ALA A 189 -8.28 14.93 -8.79
C ALA A 189 -7.07 15.70 -9.36
N LEU A 190 -6.17 15.04 -10.09
CA LEU A 190 -5.03 15.69 -10.74
C LEU A 190 -5.48 16.70 -11.80
N GLU A 191 -6.51 16.38 -12.57
CA GLU A 191 -7.12 17.27 -13.55
C GLU A 191 -7.72 18.53 -12.94
N ALA A 192 -8.41 18.37 -11.81
CA ALA A 192 -8.96 19.47 -11.04
C ALA A 192 -7.89 20.24 -10.22
N LYS A 193 -6.63 19.80 -10.25
CA LYS A 193 -5.54 20.29 -9.39
C LYS A 193 -5.88 20.21 -7.89
N GLU A 194 -6.70 19.24 -7.50
CA GLU A 194 -7.09 18.92 -6.12
C GLU A 194 -6.01 18.03 -5.47
N PHE A 195 -4.82 18.57 -5.18
CA PHE A 195 -3.67 17.79 -4.71
C PHE A 195 -3.91 17.09 -3.36
N GLU A 196 -4.56 17.75 -2.40
CA GLU A 196 -5.00 17.10 -1.14
C GLU A 196 -5.83 15.85 -1.40
N LYS A 197 -6.74 15.91 -2.37
CA LYS A 197 -7.59 14.77 -2.74
C LYS A 197 -6.79 13.67 -3.42
N CYS A 198 -5.78 14.01 -4.24
CA CYS A 198 -4.85 13.04 -4.80
C CYS A 198 -4.16 12.24 -3.69
N HIS A 199 -3.65 12.92 -2.66
CA HIS A 199 -3.03 12.27 -1.51
C HIS A 199 -4.00 11.36 -0.75
N LEU A 200 -5.23 11.81 -0.53
CA LEU A 200 -6.27 11.02 0.11
C LEU A 200 -6.64 9.76 -0.69
N VAL A 201 -6.73 9.85 -2.02
CA VAL A 201 -7.00 8.70 -2.89
C VAL A 201 -5.88 7.65 -2.77
N ILE A 202 -4.61 8.08 -2.85
CA ILE A 202 -3.47 7.16 -2.71
C ILE A 202 -3.46 6.49 -1.33
N GLN A 203 -3.70 7.28 -0.27
CA GLN A 203 -3.74 6.74 1.09
C GLN A 203 -4.90 5.76 1.28
N LYS A 204 -6.10 6.09 0.77
CA LYS A 204 -7.28 5.23 0.87
C LYS A 204 -7.04 3.90 0.17
N PHE A 205 -6.55 3.93 -1.07
CA PHE A 205 -6.20 2.71 -1.79
C PHE A 205 -5.23 1.84 -1.00
N TYR A 206 -4.17 2.44 -0.45
CA TYR A 206 -3.21 1.72 0.38
C TYR A 206 -3.88 1.12 1.62
N ASP A 207 -4.61 1.91 2.40
CA ASP A 207 -5.22 1.47 3.65
C ASP A 207 -6.29 0.37 3.43
N GLU A 208 -7.01 0.39 2.30
CA GLU A 208 -8.03 -0.62 1.93
C GLU A 208 -7.40 -1.90 1.41
N ASN A 209 -6.35 -1.80 0.60
CA ASN A 209 -5.73 -2.95 -0.04
C ASN A 209 -4.53 -3.51 0.74
N ILE A 210 -4.12 -2.90 1.84
CA ILE A 210 -2.95 -3.35 2.61
C ILE A 210 -3.08 -4.80 3.09
N SER A 211 -4.28 -5.23 3.47
CA SER A 211 -4.52 -6.61 3.90
C SER A 211 -4.41 -7.57 2.74
N ILE A 212 -4.82 -7.18 1.54
CA ILE A 212 -4.72 -7.99 0.30
C ILE A 212 -3.28 -8.03 -0.20
N LEU A 213 -2.60 -6.88 -0.18
CA LEU A 213 -1.21 -6.74 -0.62
C LEU A 213 -0.24 -7.51 0.25
N PHE A 214 -0.59 -7.72 1.52
CA PHE A 214 0.27 -8.31 2.53
C PHE A 214 -0.28 -9.61 3.15
N SER A 215 -1.40 -10.14 2.64
CA SER A 215 -1.90 -11.49 2.94
C SER A 215 -1.19 -12.54 2.10
#